data_AF-A0A7N0ZYY6-F1
#
_entry.id   AF-A0A7N0ZYY6-F1
#
_cell.length_a   1.000
_cell.length_b   1.000
_cell.length_c   1.000
_cell.angle_alpha   90.00
_cell.angle_beta   90.00
_cell.angle_gamma   90.00
#
_symmetry.space_group_name_H-M   'P 1'
#
loop_
_entity.id
_entity.type
_entity.pdbx_description
1 polymer ?
#
loop_
_entity_poly.entity_id
_entity_poly.type
_entity_poly.pdbx_seq_one_letter_code
_entity_poly.pdbx_strand_id
1 'polypeptide(L)'
;MPKDCILFGPSWESVQRIAMLPFLDEKYCGESIHSYEDELKKMGVVTEFRDGSHLVAAGLRLPKNPSIITSKNMVSLLECVKILLQKGDSLSNDFLNKVSGKWIRTHAGYQSPDRSLLFNSKWGSLNCTDGPFIDEQFYGSKINSYADELKAIGVIVGVNHKGSDVMASYLPKISDFSKIVRVYTFLNENNWKSSNKSADQIWIPDACGEGHWVSPSKCVLQDNSGLFGSQLFVLKKHYKRELLLFFASAYEVKQLPSLDDCFALWQTWETSVDSLPHDDCLAFWKNVLRWGSSKVGSFFGERLCKLPAHSVNSDEVMLRDMGDVFLPDDLNLKQLFEQSSSDPIFVWCPRSDNEFRTSLLEVYHKIKVKLLSEHVVSEELPSTNGVELKSVSPSEYFIRKELLMLILSYLAQSSSKMSSQARHEAVRPLLDLKVRESAEPITATYTLKLQTSGKTLTAKASRMVRWDKDSSTLFVQKMDSTDELRFALEYATYFSTVISEGVIWNHEELITGLSDLLKLGFLLKFDGEAIKFLMMNKNLQIFPEDEVFLSSAFPSC
;
A
#
# COMPACT_ATOMS: atom_id res chain seq x y z
N MET A 1 24.68 33.28 70.65
CA MET A 1 25.50 32.05 70.72
C MET A 1 25.95 31.75 69.29
N PRO A 2 27.22 31.42 69.02
CA PRO A 2 27.70 31.10 67.67
C PRO A 2 27.24 29.69 67.29
N LYS A 3 25.93 29.43 67.38
CA LYS A 3 25.33 28.21 66.85
C LYS A 3 25.41 28.30 65.34
N ASP A 4 25.80 27.20 64.69
CA ASP A 4 25.85 27.04 63.24
C ASP A 4 26.99 27.81 62.52
N CYS A 5 28.02 28.26 63.25
CA CYS A 5 29.27 28.76 62.65
C CYS A 5 30.28 27.61 62.50
N ILE A 6 31.14 27.68 61.49
CA ILE A 6 32.15 26.64 61.19
C ILE A 6 33.55 27.15 61.50
N LEU A 7 34.34 26.39 62.26
CA LEU A 7 35.78 26.58 62.34
C LEU A 7 36.41 26.02 61.06
N PHE A 8 37.10 26.86 60.29
CA PHE A 8 37.69 26.45 59.01
C PHE A 8 38.77 25.38 59.22
N GLY A 9 38.93 24.49 58.25
CA GLY A 9 39.94 23.43 58.30
C GLY A 9 40.08 22.70 56.96
N PRO A 10 41.10 21.84 56.80
CA PRO A 10 41.43 21.21 55.51
C PRO A 10 40.29 20.39 54.89
N SER A 11 39.44 19.80 55.72
CA SER A 11 38.26 19.03 55.28
C SER A 11 37.21 19.88 54.55
N TRP A 12 37.22 21.21 54.77
CA TRP A 12 36.25 22.15 54.18
C TRP A 12 36.73 22.75 52.85
N GLU A 13 38.01 22.63 52.51
CA GLU A 13 38.63 23.27 51.33
C GLU A 13 37.93 22.94 50.00
N SER A 14 37.44 21.70 49.89
CA SER A 14 36.76 21.23 48.68
C SER A 14 35.30 21.67 48.65
N VAL A 15 34.60 21.76 49.77
CA VAL A 15 33.18 22.16 49.77
C VAL A 15 32.97 23.67 49.71
N GLN A 16 33.90 24.50 50.20
CA GLN A 16 33.79 25.96 50.14
C GLN A 16 33.64 26.51 48.70
N ARG A 17 34.09 25.76 47.69
CA ARG A 17 33.97 26.15 46.28
C ARG A 17 32.58 25.88 45.69
N ILE A 18 31.77 25.05 46.36
CA ILE A 18 30.46 24.60 45.88
C ILE A 18 29.34 24.89 46.88
N ALA A 19 29.65 25.44 48.05
CA ALA A 19 28.70 25.80 49.10
C ALA A 19 29.10 27.12 49.77
N MET A 20 28.11 27.94 50.08
CA MET A 20 28.26 29.11 50.94
C MET A 20 28.15 28.67 52.40
N LEU A 21 29.28 28.70 53.10
CA LEU A 21 29.40 28.19 54.46
C LEU A 21 29.71 29.33 55.45
N PRO A 22 29.07 29.36 56.64
CA PRO A 22 29.28 30.39 57.66
C PRO A 22 30.57 30.14 58.45
N PHE A 23 31.73 30.31 57.82
CA PHE A 23 33.01 30.21 58.50
C PHE A 23 33.21 31.35 59.51
N LEU A 24 33.85 31.06 60.64
CA LEU A 24 34.35 32.08 61.55
C LEU A 24 35.34 32.98 60.82
N ASP A 25 35.22 34.29 61.02
CA ASP A 25 36.14 35.24 60.42
C ASP A 25 37.49 35.21 61.17
N GLU A 26 38.43 34.43 60.64
CA GLU A 26 39.79 34.31 61.20
C GLU A 26 40.53 35.65 61.23
N LYS A 27 40.20 36.62 60.37
CA LYS A 27 40.82 37.95 60.40
C LYS A 27 40.38 38.74 61.63
N TYR A 28 39.14 38.52 62.07
CA TYR A 28 38.58 39.15 63.25
C TYR A 28 38.95 38.39 64.54
N CYS A 29 38.94 37.05 64.49
CA CYS A 29 39.17 36.18 65.66
C CYS A 29 40.66 35.93 65.96
N GLY A 30 41.56 36.10 64.96
CA GLY A 30 42.99 35.79 65.06
C GLY A 30 43.31 34.30 64.91
N GLU A 31 44.52 33.97 64.46
CA GLU A 31 44.96 32.59 64.21
C GLU A 31 44.93 31.69 65.46
N SER A 32 45.04 32.30 66.66
CA SER A 32 44.91 31.58 67.94
C SER A 32 43.50 31.00 68.17
N ILE A 33 42.49 31.35 67.37
CA ILE A 33 41.14 30.79 67.50
C ILE A 33 41.14 29.25 67.42
N HIS A 34 42.08 28.68 66.65
CA HIS A 34 42.27 27.23 66.52
C HIS A 34 42.73 26.56 67.81
N SER A 35 43.40 27.28 68.73
CA SER A 35 43.78 26.70 70.04
C SER A 35 42.60 26.52 71.00
N TYR A 36 41.43 27.06 70.66
CA TYR A 36 40.21 27.00 71.47
C TYR A 36 39.16 26.05 70.86
N GLU A 37 39.57 25.09 70.02
CA GLU A 37 38.66 24.19 69.31
C GLU A 37 37.67 23.48 70.26
N ASP A 38 38.15 22.97 71.40
CA ASP A 38 37.32 22.26 72.38
C ASP A 38 36.28 23.17 73.03
N GLU A 39 36.65 24.41 73.37
CA GLU A 39 35.74 25.43 73.89
C GLU A 39 34.71 25.86 72.85
N LEU A 40 35.15 26.08 71.61
CA LEU A 40 34.27 26.46 70.50
C LEU A 40 33.25 25.37 70.19
N LYS A 41 33.68 24.10 70.21
CA LYS A 41 32.78 22.94 70.05
C LYS A 41 31.72 22.90 71.15
N LYS A 42 32.09 23.16 72.42
CA LYS A 42 31.13 23.29 73.55
C LYS A 42 30.16 24.47 73.38
N MET A 43 30.58 25.53 72.68
CA MET A 43 29.73 26.69 72.37
C MET A 43 28.80 26.47 71.16
N GLY A 44 28.91 25.32 70.48
CA GLY A 44 28.08 24.96 69.32
C GLY A 44 28.67 25.35 67.97
N VAL A 45 29.96 25.70 67.92
CA VAL A 45 30.70 25.85 66.65
C VAL A 45 30.97 24.47 66.07
N VAL A 46 30.75 24.32 64.77
CA VAL A 46 31.05 23.11 64.04
C VAL A 46 32.55 23.07 63.74
N THR A 47 33.28 22.12 64.31
CA THR A 47 34.71 21.91 64.04
C THR A 47 34.94 20.73 63.08
N GLU A 48 34.05 19.73 63.09
CA GLU A 48 34.15 18.54 62.25
C GLU A 48 33.19 18.57 61.06
N PHE A 49 33.66 18.09 59.91
CA PHE A 49 32.86 18.01 58.68
C PHE A 49 31.58 17.17 58.86
N ARG A 50 31.68 16.09 59.64
CA ARG A 50 30.55 15.20 59.91
C ARG A 50 29.41 15.91 60.63
N ASP A 51 29.71 16.86 61.50
CA ASP A 51 28.70 17.56 62.28
C ASP A 51 28.03 18.67 61.44
N GLY A 52 28.78 19.33 60.54
CA GLY A 52 28.25 20.39 59.68
C GLY A 52 27.75 19.97 58.29
N SER A 53 27.55 18.68 58.01
CA SER A 53 27.00 18.22 56.73
C SER A 53 25.66 18.89 56.36
N HIS A 54 24.83 19.18 57.36
CA HIS A 54 23.56 19.89 57.19
C HIS A 54 23.74 21.34 56.72
N LEU A 55 24.81 22.02 57.16
CA LEU A 55 25.17 23.37 56.71
C LEU A 55 25.65 23.37 55.26
N VAL A 56 26.37 22.33 54.84
CA VAL A 56 26.76 22.15 53.42
C VAL A 56 25.54 21.95 52.55
N ALA A 57 24.58 21.12 52.97
CA ALA A 57 23.34 20.92 52.21
C ALA A 57 22.51 22.21 52.12
N ALA A 58 22.36 22.93 53.23
CA ALA A 58 21.63 24.21 53.27
C ALA A 58 22.33 25.30 52.45
N GLY A 59 23.66 25.37 52.53
CA GLY A 59 24.50 26.37 51.85
C GLY A 59 24.86 26.02 50.41
N LEU A 60 24.45 24.87 49.88
CA LEU A 60 24.91 24.40 48.57
C LEU A 60 24.58 25.41 47.46
N ARG A 61 25.61 25.80 46.72
CA ARG A 61 25.52 26.74 45.61
C ARG A 61 26.53 26.37 44.54
N LEU A 62 26.10 25.49 43.63
CA LEU A 62 26.94 25.06 42.53
C LEU A 62 27.33 26.23 41.61
N PRO A 63 28.60 26.31 41.16
CA PRO A 63 29.03 27.32 40.21
C PRO A 63 28.23 27.27 38.91
N LYS A 64 27.94 28.44 38.32
CA LYS A 64 27.26 28.51 37.01
C LYS A 64 28.05 27.82 35.90
N ASN A 65 29.38 27.91 35.95
CA ASN A 65 30.26 27.17 35.04
C ASN A 65 30.67 25.84 35.70
N PRO A 66 30.18 24.70 35.20
CA PRO A 66 30.46 23.40 35.80
C PRO A 66 31.91 22.94 35.64
N SER A 67 32.70 23.56 34.74
CA SER A 67 34.13 23.22 34.58
C SER A 67 34.99 23.56 35.79
N ILE A 68 34.47 24.38 36.71
CA ILE A 68 35.12 24.74 37.98
C ILE A 68 35.01 23.61 39.00
N ILE A 69 34.01 22.73 38.84
CA ILE A 69 33.77 21.61 39.75
C ILE A 69 34.78 20.50 39.46
N THR A 70 35.71 20.32 40.39
CA THR A 70 36.76 19.30 40.33
C THR A 70 36.26 17.95 40.86
N SER A 71 37.04 16.90 40.61
CA SER A 71 36.78 15.58 41.19
C SER A 71 36.73 15.60 42.72
N LYS A 72 37.60 16.40 43.37
CA LYS A 72 37.59 16.59 44.82
C LYS A 72 36.27 17.20 45.31
N ASN A 73 35.73 18.19 44.59
CA ASN A 73 34.45 18.81 44.95
C ASN A 73 33.30 17.79 44.89
N MET A 74 33.26 16.96 43.84
CA MET A 74 32.29 15.87 43.70
C MET A 74 32.38 14.87 44.87
N VAL A 75 33.58 14.38 45.17
CA VAL A 75 33.79 13.41 46.26
C VAL A 75 33.37 14.00 47.61
N SER A 76 33.70 15.26 47.90
CA SER A 76 33.28 15.90 49.15
C SER A 76 31.76 16.12 49.24
N LEU A 77 31.09 16.43 48.12
CA LEU A 77 29.62 16.51 48.09
C LEU A 77 28.99 15.13 48.34
N LEU A 78 29.52 14.07 47.74
CA LEU A 78 29.04 12.71 47.97
C LEU A 78 29.30 12.25 49.40
N GLU A 79 30.44 12.60 50.00
CA GLU A 79 30.70 12.33 51.41
C GLU A 79 29.70 13.08 52.31
N CYS A 80 29.35 14.31 51.98
CA CYS A 80 28.29 15.04 52.67
C CYS A 80 26.93 14.31 52.57
N VAL A 81 26.55 13.86 51.37
CA VAL A 81 25.32 13.08 51.14
C VAL A 81 25.33 11.79 51.95
N LYS A 82 26.45 11.06 51.95
CA LYS A 82 26.64 9.83 52.74
C LYS A 82 26.37 10.05 54.21
N ILE A 83 26.93 11.12 54.79
CA ILE A 83 26.76 11.45 56.20
C ILE A 83 25.31 11.80 56.50
N LEU A 84 24.63 12.56 55.64
CA LEU A 84 23.21 12.89 55.80
C LEU A 84 22.34 11.64 55.76
N LEU A 85 22.58 10.74 54.80
CA LEU A 85 21.84 9.47 54.71
C LEU A 85 22.08 8.57 55.94
N GLN A 86 23.30 8.51 56.46
CA GLN A 86 23.63 7.73 57.66
C GLN A 86 22.97 8.27 58.94
N LYS A 87 22.70 9.58 59.00
CA LYS A 87 21.97 10.20 60.13
C LYS A 87 20.46 9.92 60.08
N GLY A 88 19.96 9.28 59.03
CA GLY A 88 18.55 9.03 58.81
C GLY A 88 17.80 10.21 58.20
N ASP A 89 18.51 11.27 57.79
CA ASP A 89 17.91 12.43 57.16
C ASP A 89 17.60 12.13 55.69
N SER A 90 16.34 12.26 55.29
CA SER A 90 16.01 12.32 53.87
C SER A 90 16.57 13.61 53.27
N LEU A 91 17.19 13.54 52.10
CA LEU A 91 17.64 14.74 51.39
C LEU A 91 16.46 15.68 51.15
N SER A 92 16.57 16.93 51.58
CA SER A 92 15.50 17.91 51.45
C SER A 92 15.23 18.25 49.97
N ASN A 93 13.98 18.58 49.64
CA ASN A 93 13.64 19.03 48.29
C ASN A 93 14.44 20.27 47.87
N ASP A 94 14.77 21.15 48.82
CA ASP A 94 15.64 22.30 48.58
C ASP A 94 17.05 21.88 48.13
N PHE A 95 17.65 20.90 48.80
CA PHE A 95 18.93 20.33 48.39
C PHE A 95 18.86 19.69 47.00
N LEU A 96 17.84 18.86 46.76
CA LEU A 96 17.64 18.19 45.47
C LEU A 96 17.46 19.20 44.32
N ASN A 97 16.73 20.28 44.56
CA ASN A 97 16.61 21.37 43.61
C ASN A 97 17.95 22.04 43.31
N LYS A 98 18.80 22.25 44.33
CA LYS A 98 20.15 22.84 44.17
C LYS A 98 21.10 21.96 43.35
N VAL A 99 20.96 20.64 43.41
CA VAL A 99 21.78 19.69 42.62
C VAL A 99 21.17 19.31 41.27
N SER A 100 19.95 19.76 40.94
CA SER A 100 19.25 19.36 39.71
C SER A 100 19.86 19.91 38.40
N GLY A 101 20.76 20.89 38.48
CA GLY A 101 21.36 21.53 37.31
C GLY A 101 22.33 20.62 36.52
N LYS A 102 22.88 21.11 35.39
CA LYS A 102 23.87 20.39 34.58
C LYS A 102 25.29 20.62 35.09
N TRP A 103 25.82 19.69 35.87
CA TRP A 103 27.14 19.86 36.51
C TRP A 103 27.97 18.58 36.63
N ILE A 104 27.37 17.41 36.38
CA ILE A 104 28.10 16.13 36.40
C ILE A 104 28.76 15.94 35.03
N ARG A 105 30.07 15.73 35.02
CA ARG A 105 30.82 15.46 33.80
C ARG A 105 30.59 14.02 33.35
N THR A 106 30.19 13.86 32.09
CA THR A 106 29.97 12.55 31.45
C THR A 106 30.74 12.47 30.15
N HIS A 107 30.81 11.28 29.55
CA HIS A 107 31.32 11.12 28.18
C HIS A 107 30.46 11.83 27.10
N ALA A 108 29.30 12.37 27.49
CA ALA A 108 28.40 13.19 26.68
C ALA A 108 28.37 14.67 27.11
N GLY A 109 29.43 15.16 27.76
CA GLY A 109 29.51 16.51 28.32
C GLY A 109 28.86 16.64 29.71
N TYR A 110 28.58 17.87 30.16
CA TYR A 110 27.97 18.10 31.48
C TYR A 110 26.45 17.84 31.46
N GLN A 111 26.00 16.93 32.31
CA GLN A 111 24.61 16.52 32.44
C GLN A 111 24.08 16.78 33.85
N SER A 112 22.76 16.81 33.98
CA SER A 112 22.10 16.80 35.29
C SER A 112 22.13 15.39 35.89
N PRO A 113 21.97 15.25 37.22
CA PRO A 113 21.97 13.94 37.86
C PRO A 113 20.99 12.96 37.22
N ASP A 114 19.75 13.37 36.98
CA ASP A 114 18.69 12.57 36.37
C ASP A 114 18.95 12.19 34.89
N ARG A 115 19.98 12.77 34.27
CA ARG A 115 20.44 12.47 32.90
C ARG A 115 21.83 11.85 32.86
N SER A 116 22.39 11.50 34.02
CA SER A 116 23.71 10.89 34.15
C SER A 116 23.60 9.42 34.53
N LEU A 117 24.45 8.57 33.94
CA LEU A 117 24.46 7.13 34.18
C LEU A 117 25.75 6.72 34.91
N LEU A 118 25.63 5.88 35.94
CA LEU A 118 26.81 5.24 36.54
C LEU A 118 27.12 3.94 35.80
N PHE A 119 28.27 3.89 35.12
CA PHE A 119 28.70 2.71 34.37
C PHE A 119 29.08 1.57 35.33
N ASN A 120 28.69 0.34 34.97
CA ASN A 120 29.03 -0.88 35.68
C ASN A 120 28.81 -2.10 34.76
N SER A 121 29.20 -3.30 35.22
CA SER A 121 29.09 -4.53 34.42
C SER A 121 27.66 -4.92 34.01
N LYS A 122 26.61 -4.37 34.64
CA LYS A 122 25.22 -4.70 34.31
C LYS A 122 24.75 -4.06 33.00
N TRP A 123 25.47 -3.07 32.48
CA TRP A 123 25.15 -2.40 31.20
C TRP A 123 25.50 -3.25 29.97
N GLY A 124 26.00 -4.47 30.17
CA GLY A 124 26.10 -5.50 29.14
C GLY A 124 27.10 -5.14 28.06
N SER A 125 26.61 -5.03 26.82
CA SER A 125 27.41 -4.78 25.62
C SER A 125 27.81 -3.31 25.42
N LEU A 126 27.33 -2.40 26.25
CA LEU A 126 27.65 -0.97 26.16
C LEU A 126 29.08 -0.67 26.65
N ASN A 127 29.71 0.30 25.99
CA ASN A 127 30.92 0.96 26.48
C ASN A 127 30.57 2.23 27.26
N CYS A 128 31.48 2.66 28.15
CA CYS A 128 31.32 3.92 28.89
C CYS A 128 31.20 5.16 27.98
N THR A 129 31.63 5.09 26.71
CA THR A 129 31.52 6.19 25.75
C THR A 129 30.27 6.13 24.85
N ASP A 130 29.41 5.12 25.02
CA ASP A 130 28.20 4.93 24.21
C ASP A 130 27.01 5.76 24.70
N GLY A 131 27.12 6.38 25.88
CA GLY A 131 26.06 7.13 26.52
C GLY A 131 26.57 8.23 27.45
N PRO A 132 25.65 8.93 28.15
CA PRO A 132 25.99 9.94 29.15
C PRO A 132 26.45 9.29 30.47
N PHE A 133 27.41 8.38 30.38
CA PHE A 133 28.04 7.76 31.55
C PHE A 133 29.01 8.72 32.21
N ILE A 134 29.00 8.74 33.54
CA ILE A 134 29.93 9.52 34.35
C ILE A 134 31.38 9.24 33.92
N ASP A 135 32.14 10.31 33.71
CA ASP A 135 33.53 10.26 33.27
C ASP A 135 34.42 9.78 34.43
N GLU A 136 34.56 8.45 34.56
CA GLU A 136 35.37 7.82 35.61
C GLU A 136 36.85 8.20 35.48
N GLN A 137 37.34 8.50 34.28
CA GLN A 137 38.72 8.95 34.08
C GLN A 137 38.94 10.32 34.74
N PHE A 138 37.94 11.20 34.72
CA PHE A 138 37.98 12.49 35.40
C PHE A 138 37.74 12.39 36.91
N TYR A 139 36.74 11.62 37.35
CA TYR A 139 36.35 11.55 38.77
C TYR A 139 37.17 10.54 39.60
N GLY A 140 37.86 9.62 38.93
CA GLY A 140 38.58 8.51 39.54
C GLY A 140 37.66 7.35 39.93
N SER A 141 38.22 6.14 40.00
CA SER A 141 37.46 4.90 40.23
C SER A 141 36.73 4.84 41.58
N LYS A 142 37.16 5.64 42.56
CA LYS A 142 36.46 5.80 43.83
C LYS A 142 35.01 6.28 43.66
N ILE A 143 34.67 6.92 42.54
CA ILE A 143 33.29 7.35 42.27
C ILE A 143 32.27 6.20 42.35
N ASN A 144 32.69 4.99 41.96
CA ASN A 144 31.87 3.79 42.00
C ASN A 144 31.53 3.34 43.44
N SER A 145 32.31 3.72 44.45
CA SER A 145 31.99 3.41 45.85
C SER A 145 30.88 4.28 46.44
N TYR A 146 30.45 5.33 45.72
CA TYR A 146 29.41 6.26 46.14
C TYR A 146 28.07 6.02 45.40
N ALA A 147 27.79 4.77 45.04
CA ALA A 147 26.64 4.42 44.21
C ALA A 147 25.30 4.81 44.86
N ASP A 148 25.15 4.63 46.17
CA ASP A 148 23.91 4.97 46.89
C ASP A 148 23.72 6.49 46.99
N GLU A 149 24.80 7.23 47.19
CA GLU A 149 24.81 8.68 47.27
C GLU A 149 24.52 9.32 45.89
N LEU A 150 25.12 8.77 44.83
CA LEU A 150 24.84 9.15 43.45
C LEU A 150 23.36 8.92 43.12
N LYS A 151 22.82 7.76 43.51
CA LYS A 151 21.41 7.45 43.34
C LYS A 151 20.52 8.42 44.12
N ALA A 152 20.92 8.80 45.34
CA ALA A 152 20.16 9.74 46.18
C ALA A 152 20.07 11.15 45.57
N ILE A 153 21.10 11.61 44.86
CA ILE A 153 21.07 12.90 44.14
C ILE A 153 20.43 12.81 42.76
N GLY A 154 19.97 11.63 42.33
CA GLY A 154 19.20 11.43 41.10
C GLY A 154 19.96 10.74 39.96
N VAL A 155 21.23 10.37 40.14
CA VAL A 155 21.99 9.60 39.13
C VAL A 155 21.37 8.22 38.94
N ILE A 156 21.30 7.78 37.70
CA ILE A 156 20.75 6.46 37.38
C ILE A 156 21.82 5.40 37.59
N VAL A 157 21.67 4.66 38.68
CA VAL A 157 22.57 3.60 39.08
C VAL A 157 21.95 2.25 38.71
N GLY A 158 22.44 1.67 37.62
CA GLY A 158 22.02 0.36 37.10
C GLY A 158 21.02 0.42 35.95
N VAL A 159 20.76 -0.75 35.39
CA VAL A 159 19.89 -0.93 34.22
C VAL A 159 18.44 -1.01 34.67
N ASN A 160 17.67 0.02 34.33
CA ASN A 160 16.24 0.14 34.59
C ASN A 160 15.58 0.98 33.50
N HIS A 161 14.26 1.12 33.53
CA HIS A 161 13.51 1.89 32.53
C HIS A 161 14.03 3.32 32.33
N LYS A 162 14.37 4.03 33.43
CA LYS A 162 14.92 5.40 33.34
C LYS A 162 16.28 5.41 32.63
N GLY A 163 17.12 4.40 32.89
CA GLY A 163 18.40 4.22 32.21
C GLY A 163 18.23 4.02 30.70
N SER A 164 17.29 3.15 30.32
CA SER A 164 16.92 2.95 28.92
C SER A 164 16.37 4.22 28.27
N ASP A 165 15.52 4.99 28.97
CA ASP A 165 15.00 6.26 28.46
C ASP A 165 16.10 7.31 28.24
N VAL A 166 17.07 7.39 29.16
CA VAL A 166 18.21 8.28 29.00
C VAL A 166 19.06 7.87 27.80
N MET A 167 19.36 6.58 27.65
CA MET A 167 20.08 6.06 26.48
C MET A 167 19.33 6.32 25.18
N ALA A 168 18.02 6.06 25.14
CA ALA A 168 17.19 6.32 23.97
C ALA A 168 17.14 7.81 23.62
N SER A 169 17.01 8.70 24.61
CA SER A 169 17.05 10.15 24.39
C SER A 169 18.42 10.68 23.93
N TYR A 170 19.48 9.89 24.15
CA TYR A 170 20.84 10.23 23.74
C TYR A 170 21.16 9.79 22.31
N LEU A 171 20.47 8.76 21.78
CA LEU A 171 20.69 8.21 20.44
C LEU A 171 20.86 9.29 19.35
N PRO A 172 19.99 10.31 19.22
CA PRO A 172 20.12 11.31 18.15
C PRO A 172 21.41 12.13 18.16
N LYS A 173 22.17 12.10 19.27
CA LYS A 173 23.46 12.80 19.42
C LYS A 173 24.65 11.94 18.99
N ILE A 174 24.42 10.67 18.66
CA ILE A 174 25.44 9.73 18.21
C ILE A 174 25.45 9.74 16.67
N SER A 175 26.65 9.82 16.08
CA SER A 175 26.87 9.68 14.63
C SER A 175 27.61 8.40 14.26
N ASP A 176 28.27 7.73 15.21
CA ASP A 176 28.99 6.49 14.98
C ASP A 176 28.02 5.30 14.87
N PHE A 177 27.99 4.65 13.70
CA PHE A 177 27.07 3.54 13.44
C PHE A 177 27.28 2.36 14.40
N SER A 178 28.52 2.06 14.79
CA SER A 178 28.80 0.93 15.70
C SER A 178 28.31 1.22 17.11
N LYS A 179 28.42 2.46 17.58
CA LYS A 179 27.83 2.92 18.84
C LYS A 179 26.31 2.85 18.78
N ILE A 180 25.70 3.35 17.71
CA ILE A 180 24.23 3.32 17.52
C ILE A 180 23.72 1.88 17.58
N VAL A 181 24.37 0.94 16.88
CA VAL A 181 24.01 -0.48 16.91
C VAL A 181 24.08 -1.06 18.32
N ARG A 182 25.17 -0.79 19.08
CA ARG A 182 25.27 -1.25 20.48
C ARG A 182 24.16 -0.69 21.36
N VAL A 183 23.83 0.59 21.22
CA VAL A 183 22.73 1.21 21.98
C VAL A 183 21.38 0.59 21.61
N TYR A 184 21.10 0.37 20.32
CA TYR A 184 19.88 -0.35 19.91
C TYR A 184 19.82 -1.78 20.44
N THR A 185 20.93 -2.52 20.41
CA THR A 185 21.01 -3.86 20.99
C THR A 185 20.69 -3.83 22.48
N PHE A 186 21.29 -2.90 23.23
CA PHE A 186 20.98 -2.71 24.65
C PHE A 186 19.50 -2.39 24.89
N LEU A 187 18.90 -1.49 24.11
CA LEU A 187 17.48 -1.14 24.25
C LEU A 187 16.58 -2.35 23.96
N ASN A 188 16.93 -3.15 22.96
CA ASN A 188 16.21 -4.38 22.62
C ASN A 188 16.30 -5.43 23.74
N GLU A 189 17.50 -5.68 24.28
CA GLU A 189 17.73 -6.61 25.40
C GLU A 189 16.92 -6.23 26.66
N ASN A 190 16.64 -4.94 26.82
CA ASN A 190 15.86 -4.40 27.95
C ASN A 190 14.37 -4.21 27.64
N ASN A 191 13.88 -4.73 26.50
CA ASN A 191 12.50 -4.59 26.06
C ASN A 191 11.99 -3.15 26.08
N TRP A 192 12.87 -2.18 25.80
CA TRP A 192 12.51 -0.77 25.78
C TRP A 192 11.52 -0.49 24.65
N LYS A 193 10.54 0.35 24.93
CA LYS A 193 9.54 0.82 23.95
C LYS A 193 9.44 2.32 24.03
N SER A 194 9.27 2.97 22.88
CA SER A 194 9.10 4.42 22.90
C SER A 194 7.76 4.81 23.51
N SER A 195 7.82 5.82 24.39
CA SER A 195 6.64 6.48 24.94
C SER A 195 6.21 7.70 24.11
N ASN A 196 7.10 8.25 23.27
CA ASN A 196 6.84 9.46 22.47
C ASN A 196 7.14 9.23 20.99
N LYS A 197 6.15 8.67 20.30
CA LYS A 197 6.23 8.31 18.88
C LYS A 197 6.57 9.48 17.93
N SER A 198 6.25 10.72 18.33
CA SER A 198 6.47 11.90 17.49
C SER A 198 7.93 12.35 17.42
N ALA A 199 8.70 12.06 18.47
CA ALA A 199 10.11 12.44 18.57
C ALA A 199 11.05 11.30 18.15
N ASP A 200 10.51 10.11 17.88
CA ASP A 200 11.29 8.94 17.53
C ASP A 200 12.00 9.11 16.20
N GLN A 201 13.25 8.64 16.18
CA GLN A 201 14.07 8.61 14.98
C GLN A 201 14.82 7.29 14.88
N ILE A 202 15.01 6.83 13.64
CA ILE A 202 15.81 5.67 13.30
C ILE A 202 16.99 6.14 12.46
N TRP A 203 18.19 5.64 12.77
CA TRP A 203 19.37 5.94 11.99
C TRP A 203 19.37 5.17 10.67
N ILE A 204 19.75 5.84 9.58
CA ILE A 204 19.99 5.23 8.28
C ILE A 204 21.43 5.51 7.89
N PRO A 205 22.32 4.50 7.86
CA PRO A 205 23.69 4.70 7.42
C PRO A 205 23.73 4.95 5.91
N ASP A 206 24.57 5.91 5.49
CA ASP A 206 24.89 6.15 4.08
C ASP A 206 26.15 5.37 3.66
N ALA A 207 26.54 5.49 2.38
CA ALA A 207 27.71 4.79 1.85
C ALA A 207 29.05 5.27 2.43
N CYS A 208 29.08 6.47 3.02
CA CYS A 208 30.29 7.10 3.56
C CYS A 208 30.40 6.97 5.09
N GLY A 209 29.38 6.43 5.76
CA GLY A 209 29.33 6.21 7.20
C GLY A 209 28.81 7.40 8.01
N GLU A 210 28.42 8.52 7.38
CA GLU A 210 27.94 9.73 8.07
C GLU A 210 26.44 9.66 8.41
N GLY A 211 25.64 8.91 7.63
CA GLY A 211 24.24 8.55 7.89
C GLY A 211 23.30 9.72 8.24
N HIS A 212 22.03 9.41 8.53
CA HIS A 212 21.06 10.41 8.98
C HIS A 212 19.90 9.81 9.78
N TRP A 213 19.25 10.63 10.58
CA TRP A 213 18.09 10.27 11.40
C TRP A 213 16.78 10.51 10.63
N VAL A 214 15.92 9.50 10.56
CA VAL A 214 14.61 9.57 9.87
C VAL A 214 13.47 9.16 10.79
N SER A 215 12.26 9.63 10.50
CA SER A 215 11.07 9.20 11.24
C SER A 215 10.76 7.71 10.97
N PRO A 216 10.37 6.92 11.99
CA PRO A 216 9.92 5.54 11.82
C PRO A 216 8.80 5.36 10.78
N SER A 217 7.95 6.39 10.61
CA SER A 217 6.86 6.39 9.62
C SER A 217 7.34 6.32 8.16
N LYS A 218 8.58 6.74 7.89
CA LYS A 218 9.24 6.66 6.57
C LYS A 218 10.06 5.39 6.40
N CYS A 219 10.01 4.48 7.37
CA CYS A 219 10.74 3.22 7.33
C CYS A 219 9.82 2.04 7.09
N VAL A 220 10.35 1.03 6.41
CA VAL A 220 9.78 -0.31 6.35
C VAL A 220 10.86 -1.32 6.67
N LEU A 221 10.49 -2.44 7.28
CA LEU A 221 11.49 -3.48 7.55
C LEU A 221 11.96 -4.11 6.25
N GLN A 222 11.02 -4.40 5.34
CA GLN A 222 11.32 -5.07 4.09
C GLN A 222 10.53 -4.46 2.93
N ASP A 223 11.17 -4.43 1.76
CA ASP A 223 10.54 -4.20 0.48
C ASP A 223 10.99 -5.33 -0.45
N ASN A 224 10.08 -6.25 -0.76
CA ASN A 224 10.35 -7.39 -1.64
C ASN A 224 10.34 -7.00 -3.12
N SER A 225 9.65 -5.92 -3.45
CA SER A 225 9.50 -5.44 -4.82
C SER A 225 10.68 -4.59 -5.27
N GLY A 226 11.35 -3.92 -4.32
CA GLY A 226 12.41 -2.96 -4.61
C GLY A 226 11.91 -1.60 -5.14
N LEU A 227 10.59 -1.43 -5.26
CA LEU A 227 9.96 -0.25 -5.88
C LEU A 227 9.92 0.97 -4.96
N PHE A 228 9.98 0.78 -3.65
CA PHE A 228 9.70 1.84 -2.69
C PHE A 228 10.96 2.59 -2.23
N GLY A 229 12.13 2.24 -2.76
CA GLY A 229 13.42 2.79 -2.29
C GLY A 229 13.58 4.30 -2.42
N SER A 230 12.81 4.95 -3.30
CA SER A 230 12.78 6.41 -3.45
C SER A 230 11.90 7.11 -2.41
N GLN A 231 10.96 6.41 -1.78
CA GLN A 231 9.98 6.97 -0.84
C GLN A 231 10.19 6.50 0.60
N LEU A 232 10.67 5.26 0.78
CA LEU A 232 10.79 4.59 2.07
C LEU A 232 12.20 4.04 2.30
N PHE A 233 12.64 4.08 3.55
CA PHE A 233 13.91 3.49 3.97
C PHE A 233 13.72 2.03 4.37
N VAL A 234 14.43 1.12 3.71
CA VAL A 234 14.31 -0.34 3.93
C VAL A 234 15.35 -0.81 4.96
N LEU A 235 14.91 -1.03 6.19
CA LEU A 235 15.83 -1.29 7.32
C LEU A 235 16.59 -2.62 7.20
N LYS A 236 16.03 -3.64 6.53
CA LYS A 236 16.71 -4.94 6.29
C LYS A 236 18.02 -4.79 5.51
N LYS A 237 18.23 -3.69 4.78
CA LYS A 237 19.49 -3.40 4.08
C LYS A 237 20.63 -3.04 5.04
N HIS A 238 20.31 -2.58 6.26
CA HIS A 238 21.27 -1.98 7.18
C HIS A 238 21.38 -2.72 8.53
N TYR A 239 20.31 -3.40 8.95
CA TYR A 239 20.20 -3.98 10.28
C TYR A 239 19.97 -5.49 10.26
N LYS A 240 20.52 -6.18 11.27
CA LYS A 240 20.29 -7.61 11.50
C LYS A 240 18.86 -7.88 11.97
N ARG A 241 18.40 -9.12 11.74
CA ARG A 241 17.03 -9.59 12.06
C ARG A 241 16.55 -9.22 13.47
N GLU A 242 17.41 -9.36 14.48
CA GLU A 242 17.07 -9.05 15.88
C GLU A 242 16.66 -7.59 16.05
N LEU A 243 17.39 -6.66 15.44
CA LEU A 243 17.08 -5.24 15.46
C LEU A 243 15.86 -4.90 14.60
N LEU A 244 15.59 -5.64 13.52
CA LEU A 244 14.35 -5.46 12.76
C LEU A 244 13.11 -5.77 13.61
N LEU A 245 13.15 -6.83 14.43
CA LEU A 245 12.08 -7.16 15.38
C LEU A 245 11.94 -6.09 16.47
N PHE A 246 13.06 -5.53 16.92
CA PHE A 246 13.06 -4.39 17.83
C PHE A 246 12.38 -3.17 17.20
N PHE A 247 12.75 -2.76 15.98
CA PHE A 247 12.10 -1.63 15.31
C PHE A 247 10.60 -1.85 15.07
N ALA A 248 10.19 -3.07 14.77
CA ALA A 248 8.77 -3.42 14.65
C ALA A 248 7.99 -3.22 15.96
N SER A 249 8.60 -3.56 17.09
CA SER A 249 7.92 -3.64 18.39
C SER A 249 8.06 -2.38 19.25
N ALA A 250 9.21 -1.71 19.19
CA ALA A 250 9.52 -0.53 19.99
C ALA A 250 9.15 0.79 19.28
N TYR A 251 9.27 0.81 17.94
CA TYR A 251 9.01 1.98 17.10
C TYR A 251 7.81 1.81 16.15
N GLU A 252 7.13 0.65 16.21
CA GLU A 252 5.97 0.33 15.35
C GLU A 252 6.25 0.46 13.85
N VAL A 253 7.49 0.18 13.42
CA VAL A 253 7.86 0.21 12.01
C VAL A 253 7.10 -0.87 11.24
N LYS A 254 6.50 -0.46 10.12
CA LYS A 254 5.71 -1.35 9.26
C LYS A 254 6.62 -2.47 8.71
N GLN A 255 6.12 -3.70 8.71
CA GLN A 255 6.84 -4.85 8.14
C GLN A 255 7.07 -4.69 6.62
N LEU A 256 6.04 -4.25 5.92
CA LEU A 256 5.99 -4.06 4.47
C LEU A 256 5.26 -2.74 4.16
N PRO A 257 5.40 -2.15 2.95
CA PRO A 257 4.70 -0.92 2.56
C PRO A 257 3.16 -1.02 2.73
N SER A 258 2.50 0.00 3.25
CA SER A 258 1.02 0.00 3.36
C SER A 258 0.34 0.25 2.00
N LEU A 259 -0.99 0.08 1.96
CA LEU A 259 -1.77 0.48 0.78
C LEU A 259 -1.64 1.98 0.48
N ASP A 260 -1.55 2.82 1.52
CA ASP A 260 -1.26 4.26 1.35
C ASP A 260 0.10 4.51 0.72
N ASP A 261 1.13 3.76 1.13
CA ASP A 261 2.46 3.87 0.53
C ASP A 261 2.42 3.43 -0.95
N CYS A 262 1.66 2.38 -1.27
CA CYS A 262 1.45 1.93 -2.66
C CYS A 262 0.72 2.99 -3.50
N PHE A 263 -0.29 3.64 -2.92
CA PHE A 263 -1.02 4.71 -3.62
C PHE A 263 -0.13 5.94 -3.86
N ALA A 264 0.67 6.34 -2.88
CA ALA A 264 1.63 7.45 -3.05
C ALA A 264 2.66 7.14 -4.15
N LEU A 265 3.12 5.88 -4.26
CA LEU A 265 3.95 5.43 -5.37
C LEU A 265 3.23 5.55 -6.71
N TRP A 266 2.00 5.05 -6.80
CA TRP A 266 1.21 5.12 -8.03
C TRP A 266 0.96 6.56 -8.47
N GLN A 267 0.57 7.46 -7.56
CA GLN A 267 0.38 8.89 -7.86
C GLN A 267 1.65 9.55 -8.40
N THR A 268 2.82 9.14 -7.90
CA THR A 268 4.10 9.60 -8.44
C THR A 268 4.23 9.17 -9.89
N TRP A 269 3.93 7.92 -10.22
CA TRP A 269 3.99 7.43 -11.60
C TRP A 269 2.97 8.07 -12.52
N GLU A 270 1.72 8.27 -12.08
CA GLU A 270 0.67 8.94 -12.88
C GLU A 270 1.08 10.34 -13.36
N THR A 271 1.89 11.04 -12.56
CA THR A 271 2.32 12.43 -12.83
C THR A 271 3.67 12.53 -13.52
N SER A 272 4.54 11.53 -13.38
CA SER A 272 5.93 11.63 -13.83
C SER A 272 6.28 10.75 -15.03
N VAL A 273 5.46 9.75 -15.37
CA VAL A 273 5.80 8.75 -16.39
C VAL A 273 4.60 8.40 -17.27
N ASP A 274 4.85 8.22 -18.58
CA ASP A 274 3.85 7.77 -19.55
C ASP A 274 3.81 6.23 -19.73
N SER A 275 4.93 5.54 -19.47
CA SER A 275 5.05 4.07 -19.54
C SER A 275 5.89 3.49 -18.40
N LEU A 276 5.51 2.32 -17.91
CA LEU A 276 6.23 1.57 -16.88
C LEU A 276 6.86 0.31 -17.47
N PRO A 277 8.06 -0.09 -16.99
CA PRO A 277 8.57 -1.42 -17.26
C PRO A 277 7.58 -2.50 -16.81
N HIS A 278 7.43 -3.56 -17.61
CA HIS A 278 6.53 -4.67 -17.31
C HIS A 278 6.76 -5.24 -15.90
N ASP A 279 8.04 -5.44 -15.53
CA ASP A 279 8.40 -6.05 -14.26
C ASP A 279 8.06 -5.16 -13.05
N ASP A 280 8.18 -3.84 -13.21
CA ASP A 280 7.82 -2.88 -12.15
C ASP A 280 6.29 -2.84 -11.95
N CYS A 281 5.53 -2.82 -13.05
CA CYS A 281 4.07 -2.88 -12.99
C CYS A 281 3.60 -4.22 -12.37
N LEU A 282 4.22 -5.33 -12.77
CA LEU A 282 3.94 -6.66 -12.21
C LEU A 282 4.27 -6.72 -10.72
N ALA A 283 5.45 -6.24 -10.31
CA ALA A 283 5.87 -6.22 -8.91
C ALA A 283 4.94 -5.34 -8.07
N PHE A 284 4.49 -4.21 -8.60
CA PHE A 284 3.53 -3.31 -7.95
C PHE A 284 2.20 -4.03 -7.65
N TRP A 285 1.55 -4.57 -8.69
CA TRP A 285 0.25 -5.20 -8.52
C TRP A 285 0.33 -6.49 -7.69
N LYS A 286 1.43 -7.26 -7.78
CA LYS A 286 1.66 -8.40 -6.87
C LYS A 286 1.76 -7.97 -5.41
N ASN A 287 2.46 -6.87 -5.15
CA ASN A 287 2.60 -6.33 -3.81
C ASN A 287 1.26 -5.78 -3.26
N VAL A 288 0.45 -5.17 -4.10
CA VAL A 288 -0.86 -4.62 -3.75
C VAL A 288 -1.91 -5.72 -3.53
N LEU A 289 -1.97 -6.73 -4.40
CA LEU A 289 -3.00 -7.77 -4.36
C LEU A 289 -2.91 -8.71 -3.15
N ARG A 290 -1.81 -8.68 -2.38
CA ARG A 290 -1.71 -9.41 -1.09
C ARG A 290 -2.80 -9.02 -0.09
N TRP A 291 -3.38 -7.83 -0.26
CA TRP A 291 -4.46 -7.31 0.59
C TRP A 291 -5.85 -7.81 0.16
N GLY A 292 -5.92 -8.56 -0.95
CA GLY A 292 -7.14 -9.11 -1.56
C GLY A 292 -7.82 -8.12 -2.51
N SER A 293 -8.28 -8.61 -3.66
CA SER A 293 -8.92 -7.83 -4.73
C SER A 293 -10.05 -6.95 -4.22
N SER A 294 -10.82 -7.47 -3.25
CA SER A 294 -11.96 -6.76 -2.68
C SER A 294 -11.57 -5.47 -1.95
N LYS A 295 -10.54 -5.55 -1.09
CA LYS A 295 -10.03 -4.41 -0.31
C LYS A 295 -9.24 -3.43 -1.18
N VAL A 296 -8.49 -3.96 -2.14
CA VAL A 296 -7.74 -3.16 -3.12
C VAL A 296 -8.71 -2.35 -3.98
N GLY A 297 -9.71 -2.99 -4.58
CA GLY A 297 -10.70 -2.31 -5.42
C GLY A 297 -11.48 -1.23 -4.69
N SER A 298 -11.89 -1.45 -3.44
CA SER A 298 -12.57 -0.41 -2.65
C SER A 298 -11.64 0.72 -2.22
N PHE A 299 -10.38 0.42 -1.94
CA PHE A 299 -9.38 1.43 -1.56
C PHE A 299 -8.99 2.32 -2.73
N PHE A 300 -8.80 1.75 -3.92
CA PHE A 300 -8.41 2.49 -5.11
C PHE A 300 -9.60 3.19 -5.79
N GLY A 301 -10.79 2.58 -5.81
CA GLY A 301 -12.05 3.19 -6.25
C GLY A 301 -11.91 4.30 -7.30
N GLU A 302 -12.44 5.49 -6.99
CA GLU A 302 -12.35 6.70 -7.83
C GLU A 302 -11.06 7.52 -7.60
N ARG A 303 -10.06 6.95 -6.90
CA ARG A 303 -8.80 7.65 -6.57
C ARG A 303 -7.72 7.49 -7.64
N LEU A 304 -7.84 6.48 -8.50
CA LEU A 304 -6.93 6.27 -9.63
C LEU A 304 -7.36 7.15 -10.80
N CYS A 305 -6.40 7.92 -11.35
CA CYS A 305 -6.65 8.74 -12.53
C CYS A 305 -6.26 7.99 -13.80
N LYS A 306 -5.18 7.20 -13.72
CA LYS A 306 -4.67 6.40 -14.84
C LYS A 306 -4.58 4.92 -14.48
N LEU A 307 -4.77 4.08 -15.49
CA LEU A 307 -4.65 2.64 -15.42
C LEU A 307 -3.56 2.12 -16.36
N PRO A 308 -2.93 0.99 -16.01
CA PRO A 308 -2.00 0.33 -16.91
C PRO A 308 -2.78 -0.25 -18.09
N ALA A 309 -2.31 0.02 -19.29
CA ALA A 309 -2.89 -0.41 -20.54
C ALA A 309 -1.89 -1.22 -21.37
N HIS A 310 -2.39 -2.25 -22.04
CA HIS A 310 -1.57 -3.11 -22.88
C HIS A 310 -1.19 -2.40 -24.18
N SER A 311 0.11 -2.32 -24.47
CA SER A 311 0.61 -1.92 -25.78
C SER A 311 0.79 -3.15 -26.66
N VAL A 312 0.24 -3.12 -27.89
CA VAL A 312 0.34 -4.22 -28.85
C VAL A 312 1.78 -4.39 -29.38
N ASN A 313 2.56 -3.31 -29.40
CA ASN A 313 3.86 -3.23 -30.08
C ASN A 313 5.05 -3.07 -29.14
N SER A 314 4.84 -3.12 -27.82
CA SER A 314 5.89 -2.92 -26.82
C SER A 314 5.65 -3.79 -25.60
N ASP A 315 6.74 -4.25 -25.00
CA ASP A 315 6.71 -4.89 -23.68
C ASP A 315 6.48 -3.87 -22.55
N GLU A 316 6.50 -2.57 -22.84
CA GLU A 316 6.18 -1.52 -21.88
C GLU A 316 4.66 -1.39 -21.61
N VAL A 317 4.34 -1.07 -20.36
CA VAL A 317 2.97 -0.88 -19.88
C VAL A 317 2.64 0.60 -19.87
N MET A 318 1.71 1.03 -20.72
CA MET A 318 1.37 2.45 -20.86
C MET A 318 0.40 2.87 -19.75
N LEU A 319 0.56 4.05 -19.16
CA LEU A 319 -0.42 4.61 -18.22
C LEU A 319 -1.40 5.50 -18.97
N ARG A 320 -2.69 5.14 -18.96
CA ARG A 320 -3.76 5.85 -19.69
C ARG A 320 -4.88 6.27 -18.76
N ASP A 321 -5.51 7.40 -19.08
CA ASP A 321 -6.63 7.91 -18.32
C ASP A 321 -7.73 6.86 -18.19
N MET A 322 -8.21 6.66 -16.98
CA MET A 322 -9.16 5.60 -16.65
C MET A 322 -10.43 5.65 -17.52
N GLY A 323 -10.85 6.83 -17.96
CA GLY A 323 -12.00 7.02 -18.84
C GLY A 323 -11.83 6.50 -20.26
N ASP A 324 -10.59 6.25 -20.69
CA ASP A 324 -10.18 5.84 -22.04
C ASP A 324 -9.63 4.40 -22.08
N VAL A 325 -9.69 3.66 -20.97
CA VAL A 325 -9.28 2.25 -20.88
C VAL A 325 -10.49 1.36 -20.66
N PHE A 326 -10.55 0.24 -21.38
CA PHE A 326 -11.70 -0.65 -21.44
C PHE A 326 -11.33 -2.09 -21.05
N LEU A 327 -12.29 -2.79 -20.45
CA LEU A 327 -12.27 -4.23 -20.29
C LEU A 327 -12.68 -4.88 -21.62
N PRO A 328 -11.85 -5.78 -22.18
CA PRO A 328 -12.18 -6.46 -23.43
C PRO A 328 -13.09 -7.66 -23.18
N ASP A 329 -14.38 -7.39 -22.97
CA ASP A 329 -15.42 -8.39 -22.75
C ASP A 329 -15.89 -9.08 -24.04
N ASP A 330 -15.69 -8.45 -25.20
CA ASP A 330 -15.88 -9.04 -26.52
C ASP A 330 -14.51 -9.25 -27.21
N LEU A 331 -14.17 -10.52 -27.47
CA LEU A 331 -12.89 -10.91 -28.09
C LEU A 331 -12.79 -10.51 -29.56
N ASN A 332 -13.91 -10.48 -30.29
CA ASN A 332 -13.92 -10.07 -31.71
C ASN A 332 -13.67 -8.57 -31.81
N LEU A 333 -14.39 -7.76 -31.02
CA LEU A 333 -14.18 -6.32 -30.96
C LEU A 333 -12.76 -5.99 -30.47
N LYS A 334 -12.27 -6.71 -29.45
CA LYS A 334 -10.88 -6.57 -28.99
C LYS A 334 -9.90 -6.75 -30.14
N GLN A 335 -9.95 -7.88 -30.84
CA GLN A 335 -9.05 -8.18 -31.95
C GLN A 335 -9.15 -7.13 -33.07
N LEU A 336 -10.37 -6.69 -33.38
CA LEU A 336 -10.64 -5.71 -34.41
C LEU A 336 -9.99 -4.35 -34.12
N PHE A 337 -10.10 -3.87 -32.88
CA PHE A 337 -9.48 -2.60 -32.47
C PHE A 337 -7.96 -2.73 -32.33
N GLU A 338 -7.42 -3.86 -31.83
CA GLU A 338 -5.97 -4.10 -31.79
C GLU A 338 -5.34 -4.12 -33.20
N GLN A 339 -6.08 -4.57 -34.22
CA GLN A 339 -5.63 -4.56 -35.62
C GLN A 339 -5.77 -3.19 -36.28
N SER A 340 -6.76 -2.39 -35.86
CA SER A 340 -7.10 -1.12 -36.50
C SER A 340 -6.36 0.09 -35.90
N SER A 341 -5.90 -0.02 -34.65
CA SER A 341 -5.18 1.04 -33.96
C SER A 341 -4.06 0.50 -33.08
N SER A 342 -2.97 1.26 -32.98
CA SER A 342 -1.90 1.03 -32.01
C SER A 342 -2.16 1.68 -30.65
N ASP A 343 -3.32 2.33 -30.45
CA ASP A 343 -3.65 2.95 -29.17
C ASP A 343 -3.88 1.88 -28.09
N PRO A 344 -3.20 1.97 -26.93
CA PRO A 344 -3.36 1.02 -25.83
C PRO A 344 -4.64 1.32 -25.06
N ILE A 345 -5.79 0.84 -25.57
CA ILE A 345 -7.12 1.08 -24.98
C ILE A 345 -7.59 -0.02 -24.05
N PHE A 346 -6.87 -1.14 -23.96
CA PHE A 346 -7.26 -2.28 -23.13
C PHE A 346 -6.45 -2.33 -21.85
N VAL A 347 -7.12 -2.67 -20.73
CA VAL A 347 -6.43 -2.89 -19.46
C VAL A 347 -5.28 -3.88 -19.62
N TRP A 348 -4.15 -3.56 -18.99
CA TRP A 348 -3.02 -4.45 -18.95
C TRP A 348 -3.32 -5.64 -18.04
N CYS A 349 -2.99 -6.84 -18.50
CA CYS A 349 -3.03 -8.03 -17.67
C CYS A 349 -1.92 -9.02 -18.07
N PRO A 350 -1.05 -9.46 -17.15
CA PRO A 350 0.05 -10.35 -17.47
C PRO A 350 -0.45 -11.77 -17.79
N ARG A 351 0.27 -12.46 -18.68
CA ARG A 351 -0.09 -13.80 -19.18
C ARG A 351 0.34 -14.95 -18.27
N SER A 352 1.29 -14.73 -17.37
CA SER A 352 2.05 -15.80 -16.71
C SER A 352 1.41 -16.38 -15.44
N ASP A 353 0.27 -15.85 -14.97
CA ASP A 353 -0.37 -16.30 -13.73
C ASP A 353 -1.90 -16.10 -13.77
N ASN A 354 -2.66 -17.20 -13.80
CA ASN A 354 -4.12 -17.16 -13.89
C ASN A 354 -4.80 -16.66 -12.61
N GLU A 355 -4.28 -17.00 -11.43
CA GLU A 355 -4.87 -16.56 -10.15
C GLU A 355 -4.68 -15.06 -9.98
N PHE A 356 -3.47 -14.58 -10.30
CA PHE A 356 -3.16 -13.16 -10.34
C PHE A 356 -4.06 -12.40 -11.33
N ARG A 357 -4.23 -12.94 -12.54
CA ARG A 357 -5.08 -12.33 -13.57
C ARG A 357 -6.53 -12.19 -13.11
N THR A 358 -7.11 -13.26 -12.56
CA THR A 358 -8.49 -13.20 -12.03
C THR A 358 -8.61 -12.16 -10.93
N SER A 359 -7.65 -12.12 -10.00
CA SER A 359 -7.62 -11.14 -8.91
C SER A 359 -7.52 -9.69 -9.43
N LEU A 360 -6.70 -9.46 -10.45
CA LEU A 360 -6.54 -8.13 -11.06
C LEU A 360 -7.79 -7.71 -11.84
N LEU A 361 -8.42 -8.63 -12.58
CA LEU A 361 -9.69 -8.37 -13.26
C LEU A 361 -10.81 -8.02 -12.26
N GLU A 362 -10.89 -8.69 -11.12
CA GLU A 362 -11.83 -8.33 -10.04
C GLU A 362 -11.60 -6.90 -9.54
N VAL A 363 -10.35 -6.46 -9.43
CA VAL A 363 -10.03 -5.07 -9.07
C VAL A 363 -10.54 -4.11 -10.16
N TYR A 364 -10.30 -4.40 -11.44
CA TYR A 364 -10.79 -3.57 -12.54
C TYR A 364 -12.33 -3.46 -12.57
N HIS A 365 -13.04 -4.55 -12.31
CA HIS A 365 -14.50 -4.50 -12.16
C HIS A 365 -14.92 -3.63 -10.96
N LYS A 366 -14.24 -3.75 -9.82
CA LYS A 366 -14.56 -2.97 -8.61
C LYS A 366 -14.32 -1.48 -8.74
N ILE A 367 -13.26 -1.09 -9.45
CA ILE A 367 -13.01 0.32 -9.75
C ILE A 367 -13.91 0.83 -10.90
N LYS A 368 -14.77 -0.03 -11.49
CA LYS A 368 -15.72 0.31 -12.55
C LYS A 368 -15.05 0.73 -13.86
N VAL A 369 -14.02 -0.02 -14.28
CA VAL A 369 -13.52 0.09 -15.67
C VAL A 369 -14.66 -0.25 -16.63
N LYS A 370 -14.80 0.54 -17.70
CA LYS A 370 -15.88 0.40 -18.69
C LYS A 370 -15.72 -0.89 -19.49
N LEU A 371 -16.84 -1.53 -19.83
CA LEU A 371 -16.88 -2.65 -20.77
C LEU A 371 -16.80 -2.11 -22.21
N LEU A 372 -16.07 -2.81 -23.08
CA LEU A 372 -15.89 -2.41 -24.46
C LEU A 372 -17.22 -2.47 -25.23
N SER A 373 -17.95 -3.58 -25.08
CA SER A 373 -19.21 -3.82 -25.81
C SER A 373 -20.25 -2.71 -25.59
N GLU A 374 -20.33 -2.16 -24.39
CA GLU A 374 -21.30 -1.11 -24.00
C GLU A 374 -20.99 0.26 -24.61
N HIS A 375 -19.76 0.49 -25.07
CA HIS A 375 -19.28 1.81 -25.51
C HIS A 375 -18.95 1.89 -27.01
N VAL A 376 -18.99 0.75 -27.71
CA VAL A 376 -18.78 0.69 -29.15
C VAL A 376 -20.10 0.93 -29.87
N VAL A 377 -20.11 1.90 -30.78
CA VAL A 377 -21.26 2.13 -31.67
C VAL A 377 -20.97 1.48 -33.01
N SER A 378 -21.85 0.55 -33.41
CA SER A 378 -21.81 -0.06 -34.74
C SER A 378 -22.68 0.76 -35.69
N GLU A 379 -22.05 1.38 -36.67
CA GLU A 379 -22.74 1.99 -37.82
C GLU A 379 -22.62 1.05 -39.02
N GLU A 380 -23.77 0.54 -39.45
CA GLU A 380 -23.87 -0.29 -40.64
C GLU A 380 -24.14 0.61 -41.85
N LEU A 381 -23.08 1.05 -42.52
CA LEU A 381 -23.21 1.83 -43.75
C LEU A 381 -24.11 1.07 -44.74
N PRO A 382 -25.12 1.71 -45.35
CA PRO A 382 -25.80 1.14 -46.48
C PRO A 382 -24.75 1.05 -47.59
N SER A 383 -24.40 -0.15 -48.03
CA SER A 383 -23.58 -0.41 -49.21
C SER A 383 -24.34 0.08 -50.45
N THR A 384 -24.41 1.39 -50.62
CA THR A 384 -25.22 2.07 -51.64
C THR A 384 -24.38 3.09 -52.39
N ASN A 385 -23.15 2.72 -52.75
CA ASN A 385 -22.46 3.37 -53.84
C ASN A 385 -22.00 2.30 -54.85
N GLY A 386 -22.94 1.86 -55.69
CA GLY A 386 -22.63 1.26 -56.99
C GLY A 386 -22.54 -0.27 -57.13
N VAL A 387 -22.83 -1.07 -56.09
CA VAL A 387 -22.76 -2.55 -56.17
C VAL A 387 -24.04 -3.12 -56.80
N GLU A 388 -23.92 -3.94 -57.84
CA GLU A 388 -25.03 -4.73 -58.40
C GLU A 388 -25.53 -5.75 -57.38
N LEU A 389 -26.69 -5.47 -56.77
CA LEU A 389 -27.36 -6.41 -55.88
C LEU A 389 -28.25 -7.35 -56.71
N LYS A 390 -27.96 -8.65 -56.65
CA LYS A 390 -28.79 -9.67 -57.32
C LYS A 390 -29.96 -10.05 -56.41
N SER A 391 -31.18 -10.02 -56.94
CA SER A 391 -32.34 -10.57 -56.23
C SER A 391 -32.28 -12.09 -56.28
N VAL A 392 -32.36 -12.75 -55.14
CA VAL A 392 -32.26 -14.21 -55.00
C VAL A 392 -33.47 -14.76 -54.22
N SER A 393 -33.87 -16.00 -54.49
CA SER A 393 -34.94 -16.63 -53.73
C SER A 393 -34.53 -16.87 -52.28
N PRO A 394 -35.38 -16.58 -51.28
CA PRO A 394 -35.10 -16.90 -49.87
C PRO A 394 -34.75 -18.37 -49.63
N SER A 395 -35.27 -19.29 -50.46
CA SER A 395 -35.00 -20.72 -50.38
C SER A 395 -33.54 -21.08 -50.65
N GLU A 396 -32.81 -20.29 -51.46
CA GLU A 396 -31.38 -20.51 -51.76
C GLU A 396 -30.50 -20.27 -50.53
N TYR A 397 -30.98 -19.49 -49.57
CA TYR A 397 -30.33 -19.22 -48.28
C TYR A 397 -31.01 -19.93 -47.11
N PHE A 398 -31.68 -21.06 -47.40
CA PHE A 398 -32.33 -21.93 -46.42
C PHE A 398 -33.47 -21.29 -45.62
N ILE A 399 -34.03 -20.17 -46.10
CA ILE A 399 -35.20 -19.52 -45.51
C ILE A 399 -36.44 -20.23 -46.06
N ARG A 400 -36.77 -21.35 -45.44
CA ARG A 400 -37.86 -22.25 -45.84
C ARG A 400 -38.55 -22.86 -44.62
N LYS A 401 -39.52 -23.76 -44.85
CA LYS A 401 -40.35 -24.39 -43.81
C LYS A 401 -39.55 -24.91 -42.62
N GLU A 402 -38.41 -25.56 -42.85
CA GLU A 402 -37.59 -26.16 -41.79
C GLU A 402 -36.96 -25.12 -40.85
N LEU A 403 -36.60 -23.93 -41.36
CA LEU A 403 -36.13 -22.81 -40.54
C LEU A 403 -37.25 -22.33 -39.61
N LEU A 404 -38.43 -22.05 -40.16
CA LEU A 404 -39.55 -21.55 -39.37
C LEU A 404 -40.06 -22.59 -38.38
N MET A 405 -40.04 -23.88 -38.76
CA MET A 405 -40.34 -24.99 -37.85
C MET A 405 -39.40 -25.00 -36.64
N LEU A 406 -38.10 -24.83 -36.87
CA LEU A 406 -37.11 -24.78 -35.80
C LEU A 406 -37.32 -23.57 -34.88
N ILE A 407 -37.57 -22.39 -35.44
CA ILE A 407 -37.87 -21.16 -34.69
C ILE A 407 -39.15 -21.34 -33.85
N LEU A 408 -40.26 -21.73 -34.48
CA LEU A 408 -41.56 -21.86 -33.81
C LEU A 408 -41.50 -22.90 -32.68
N SER A 409 -40.84 -24.02 -32.89
CA SER A 409 -40.65 -25.04 -31.84
C SER A 409 -39.84 -24.50 -30.66
N TYR A 410 -38.76 -23.75 -30.90
CA TYR A 410 -37.98 -23.12 -29.85
C TYR A 410 -38.81 -22.08 -29.07
N LEU A 411 -39.54 -21.21 -29.76
CA LEU A 411 -40.37 -20.19 -29.12
C LEU A 411 -41.54 -20.79 -28.32
N ALA A 412 -42.17 -21.86 -28.81
CA ALA A 412 -43.26 -22.56 -28.14
C ALA A 412 -42.81 -23.21 -26.81
N GLN A 413 -41.55 -23.63 -26.73
CA GLN A 413 -40.94 -24.27 -25.55
C GLN A 413 -40.01 -23.33 -24.77
N SER A 414 -39.97 -22.06 -25.13
CA SER A 414 -39.23 -21.05 -24.38
C SER A 414 -39.86 -20.85 -22.98
N SER A 415 -39.03 -20.50 -22.01
CA SER A 415 -39.46 -20.17 -20.64
C SER A 415 -40.47 -19.01 -20.57
N SER A 416 -40.59 -18.23 -21.65
CA SER A 416 -41.42 -17.02 -21.74
C SER A 416 -42.91 -17.25 -22.02
N LYS A 417 -43.36 -18.49 -22.25
CA LYS A 417 -44.78 -18.86 -22.52
C LYS A 417 -45.42 -18.01 -23.64
N MET A 418 -44.77 -17.90 -24.79
CA MET A 418 -45.32 -17.15 -25.94
C MET A 418 -46.61 -17.78 -26.46
N SER A 419 -47.62 -16.95 -26.74
CA SER A 419 -48.87 -17.38 -27.40
C SER A 419 -48.62 -17.77 -28.86
N SER A 420 -49.49 -18.58 -29.45
CA SER A 420 -49.40 -18.96 -30.87
C SER A 420 -49.42 -17.73 -31.79
N GLN A 421 -50.26 -16.74 -31.48
CA GLN A 421 -50.30 -15.47 -32.22
C GLN A 421 -48.95 -14.73 -32.17
N ALA A 422 -48.34 -14.58 -31.00
CA ALA A 422 -47.06 -13.89 -30.86
C ALA A 422 -45.92 -14.62 -31.59
N ARG A 423 -45.92 -15.96 -31.58
CA ARG A 423 -44.95 -16.76 -32.34
C ARG A 423 -45.11 -16.57 -33.84
N HIS A 424 -46.34 -16.60 -34.35
CA HIS A 424 -46.62 -16.38 -35.76
C HIS A 424 -46.23 -14.95 -36.20
N GLU A 425 -46.53 -13.94 -35.37
CA GLU A 425 -46.11 -12.55 -35.61
C GLU A 425 -44.58 -12.41 -35.67
N ALA A 426 -43.85 -13.12 -34.81
CA ALA A 426 -42.38 -13.08 -34.78
C ALA A 426 -41.75 -13.63 -36.07
N VAL A 427 -42.30 -14.71 -36.64
CA VAL A 427 -41.75 -15.32 -37.87
C VAL A 427 -42.31 -14.74 -39.15
N ARG A 428 -43.40 -13.96 -39.09
CA ARG A 428 -44.06 -13.38 -40.27
C ARG A 428 -43.11 -12.54 -41.15
N PRO A 429 -42.20 -11.72 -40.60
CA PRO A 429 -41.22 -10.99 -41.41
C PRO A 429 -40.31 -11.88 -42.28
N LEU A 430 -40.11 -13.15 -41.90
CA LEU A 430 -39.33 -14.11 -42.71
C LEU A 430 -40.10 -14.64 -43.92
N LEU A 431 -41.44 -14.65 -43.88
CA LEU A 431 -42.28 -15.08 -44.99
C LEU A 431 -42.32 -14.03 -46.12
N ASP A 432 -42.27 -12.74 -45.74
CA ASP A 432 -42.32 -11.61 -46.68
C ASP A 432 -40.91 -11.08 -47.05
N LEU A 433 -39.87 -11.85 -46.72
CA LEU A 433 -38.47 -11.42 -46.81
C LEU A 433 -37.96 -11.39 -48.25
N LYS A 434 -37.27 -10.30 -48.61
CA LYS A 434 -36.54 -10.16 -49.87
C LYS A 434 -35.06 -10.43 -49.63
N VAL A 435 -34.45 -11.34 -50.39
CA VAL A 435 -33.00 -11.60 -50.26
C VAL A 435 -32.24 -10.91 -51.40
N ARG A 436 -31.25 -10.09 -51.03
CA ARG A 436 -30.36 -9.39 -51.96
C ARG A 436 -28.93 -9.87 -51.76
N GLU A 437 -28.38 -10.48 -52.79
CA GLU A 437 -27.03 -11.01 -52.82
C GLU A 437 -26.03 -9.96 -53.35
N SER A 438 -24.89 -9.85 -52.68
CA SER A 438 -23.73 -9.05 -53.06
C SER A 438 -22.51 -9.93 -53.25
N ALA A 439 -21.69 -9.65 -54.27
CA ALA A 439 -20.39 -10.31 -54.44
C ALA A 439 -19.35 -9.81 -53.41
N GLU A 440 -19.48 -8.56 -52.96
CA GLU A 440 -18.59 -7.96 -51.96
C GLU A 440 -19.13 -8.13 -50.54
N PRO A 441 -18.25 -8.28 -49.52
CA PRO A 441 -18.66 -8.36 -48.12
C PRO A 441 -19.29 -7.05 -47.62
N ILE A 442 -20.23 -7.17 -46.69
CA ILE A 442 -20.88 -6.01 -46.08
C ILE A 442 -19.92 -5.41 -45.06
N THR A 443 -19.51 -4.15 -45.24
CA THR A 443 -18.60 -3.50 -44.28
C THR A 443 -19.39 -2.91 -43.11
N ALA A 444 -19.19 -3.44 -41.91
CA ALA A 444 -19.64 -2.82 -40.67
C ALA A 444 -18.54 -1.92 -40.10
N THR A 445 -18.90 -0.71 -39.66
CA THR A 445 -17.96 0.23 -39.06
C THR A 445 -18.25 0.35 -37.57
N TYR A 446 -17.28 0.00 -36.74
CA TYR A 446 -17.34 0.14 -35.30
C TYR A 446 -16.59 1.40 -34.89
N THR A 447 -17.23 2.25 -34.11
CA THR A 447 -16.67 3.49 -33.62
C THR A 447 -16.61 3.48 -32.10
N LEU A 448 -15.49 3.91 -31.54
CA LEU A 448 -15.27 4.04 -30.11
C LEU A 448 -14.74 5.44 -29.83
N LYS A 449 -15.46 6.21 -29.02
CA LYS A 449 -15.07 7.57 -28.65
C LYS A 449 -14.33 7.57 -27.31
N LEU A 450 -13.09 8.04 -27.33
CA LEU A 450 -12.30 8.27 -26.13
C LEU A 450 -12.79 9.54 -25.43
N GLN A 451 -13.01 9.46 -24.12
CA GLN A 451 -13.61 10.54 -23.33
C GLN A 451 -12.63 11.68 -23.08
N THR A 452 -11.36 11.37 -22.82
CA THR A 452 -10.38 12.38 -22.39
C THR A 452 -9.80 13.13 -23.58
N SER A 453 -9.41 12.40 -24.62
CA SER A 453 -8.85 13.00 -25.85
C SER A 453 -9.91 13.47 -26.85
N GLY A 454 -11.16 13.00 -26.74
CA GLY A 454 -12.19 13.21 -27.76
C GLY A 454 -11.93 12.47 -29.08
N LYS A 455 -10.82 11.73 -29.18
CA LYS A 455 -10.45 10.93 -30.35
C LYS A 455 -11.48 9.83 -30.57
N THR A 456 -11.89 9.64 -31.82
CA THR A 456 -12.75 8.52 -32.21
C THR A 456 -11.89 7.48 -32.92
N LEU A 457 -11.86 6.27 -32.39
CA LEU A 457 -11.25 5.11 -33.02
C LEU A 457 -12.28 4.46 -33.93
N THR A 458 -11.84 4.04 -35.11
CA THR A 458 -12.71 3.41 -36.09
C THR A 458 -12.08 2.10 -36.52
N ALA A 459 -12.88 1.05 -36.51
CA ALA A 459 -12.46 -0.28 -36.90
C ALA A 459 -13.52 -0.89 -37.82
N LYS A 460 -13.10 -1.62 -38.85
CA LYS A 460 -13.99 -2.13 -39.90
C LYS A 460 -13.98 -3.66 -39.90
N ALA A 461 -15.16 -4.27 -39.93
CA ALA A 461 -15.31 -5.72 -40.10
C ALA A 461 -16.09 -6.03 -41.37
N SER A 462 -15.72 -7.14 -42.01
CA SER A 462 -16.55 -7.78 -43.03
C SER A 462 -17.65 -8.61 -42.35
N ARG A 463 -18.91 -8.30 -42.66
CA ARG A 463 -20.08 -9.10 -42.32
C ARG A 463 -20.62 -9.79 -43.56
N MET A 464 -21.23 -10.95 -43.35
CA MET A 464 -21.77 -11.78 -44.43
C MET A 464 -23.29 -11.66 -44.56
N VAL A 465 -23.99 -11.28 -43.48
CA VAL A 465 -25.46 -11.20 -43.44
C VAL A 465 -25.88 -9.94 -42.70
N ARG A 466 -26.94 -9.28 -43.20
CA ARG A 466 -27.59 -8.12 -42.57
C ARG A 466 -29.08 -8.15 -42.86
N TRP A 467 -29.92 -7.85 -41.87
CA TRP A 467 -31.36 -7.72 -42.07
C TRP A 467 -31.82 -6.29 -41.80
N ASP A 468 -32.32 -5.63 -42.85
CA ASP A 468 -33.09 -4.39 -42.74
C ASP A 468 -34.58 -4.72 -42.55
N LYS A 469 -35.08 -4.45 -41.33
CA LYS A 469 -36.47 -4.71 -40.95
C LYS A 469 -37.46 -3.76 -41.62
N ASP A 470 -37.07 -2.51 -41.86
CA ASP A 470 -37.96 -1.49 -42.43
C ASP A 470 -38.30 -1.81 -43.88
N SER A 471 -37.32 -2.35 -44.62
CA SER A 471 -37.51 -2.77 -46.01
C SER A 471 -37.80 -4.27 -46.19
N SER A 472 -37.90 -5.03 -45.09
CA SER A 472 -37.97 -6.51 -45.09
C SER A 472 -36.95 -7.15 -46.02
N THR A 473 -35.72 -6.63 -46.04
CA THR A 473 -34.66 -7.06 -46.96
C THR A 473 -33.48 -7.63 -46.20
N LEU A 474 -33.11 -8.88 -46.53
CA LEU A 474 -31.91 -9.54 -46.06
C LEU A 474 -30.81 -9.38 -47.11
N PHE A 475 -29.73 -8.71 -46.74
CA PHE A 475 -28.53 -8.60 -47.54
C PHE A 475 -27.58 -9.74 -47.17
N VAL A 476 -27.10 -10.45 -48.18
CA VAL A 476 -26.23 -11.62 -48.03
C VAL A 476 -25.02 -11.51 -48.95
N GLN A 477 -23.85 -11.89 -48.44
CA GLN A 477 -22.68 -12.08 -49.27
C GLN A 477 -22.79 -13.42 -50.00
N LYS A 478 -22.45 -13.43 -51.29
CA LYS A 478 -22.37 -14.67 -52.05
C LYS A 478 -21.40 -15.65 -51.39
N MET A 479 -21.83 -16.89 -51.24
CA MET A 479 -20.95 -17.95 -50.75
C MET A 479 -19.99 -18.39 -51.85
N ASP A 480 -18.69 -18.09 -51.69
CA ASP A 480 -17.65 -18.66 -52.56
C ASP A 480 -17.27 -20.05 -52.06
N SER A 481 -17.44 -21.05 -52.93
CA SER A 481 -17.38 -22.49 -52.61
C SER A 481 -15.96 -23.04 -52.41
N THR A 482 -14.96 -22.20 -52.15
CA THR A 482 -13.54 -22.58 -52.21
C THR A 482 -12.89 -22.82 -50.85
N ASP A 483 -13.54 -22.51 -49.72
CA ASP A 483 -12.99 -22.72 -48.37
C ASP A 483 -14.08 -23.21 -47.37
N GLU A 484 -14.46 -24.50 -47.49
CA GLU A 484 -15.81 -24.98 -47.16
C GLU A 484 -16.24 -24.95 -45.67
N LEU A 485 -15.34 -25.12 -44.69
CA LEU A 485 -15.77 -25.32 -43.28
C LEU A 485 -15.68 -24.05 -42.42
N ARG A 486 -14.57 -23.32 -42.50
CA ARG A 486 -14.40 -22.08 -41.72
C ARG A 486 -15.37 -21.01 -42.19
N PHE A 487 -15.48 -20.84 -43.51
CA PHE A 487 -16.42 -19.89 -44.12
C PHE A 487 -17.86 -20.27 -43.80
N ALA A 488 -18.23 -21.56 -43.87
CA ALA A 488 -19.58 -22.00 -43.52
C ALA A 488 -19.92 -21.75 -42.04
N LEU A 489 -18.98 -21.94 -41.11
CA LEU A 489 -19.20 -21.66 -39.69
C LEU A 489 -19.34 -20.15 -39.40
N GLU A 490 -18.50 -19.32 -40.02
CA GLU A 490 -18.57 -17.87 -39.92
C GLU A 490 -19.90 -17.35 -40.48
N TYR A 491 -20.29 -17.84 -41.65
CA TYR A 491 -21.55 -17.50 -42.29
C TYR A 491 -22.75 -17.93 -41.45
N ALA A 492 -22.75 -19.18 -40.96
CA ALA A 492 -23.78 -19.71 -40.07
C ALA A 492 -23.92 -18.84 -38.82
N THR A 493 -22.80 -18.31 -38.29
CA THR A 493 -22.79 -17.43 -37.12
C THR A 493 -23.41 -16.07 -37.41
N TYR A 494 -23.09 -15.44 -38.54
CA TYR A 494 -23.74 -14.19 -38.94
C TYR A 494 -25.23 -14.40 -39.22
N PHE A 495 -25.57 -15.43 -40.00
CA PHE A 495 -26.95 -15.76 -40.33
C PHE A 495 -27.78 -16.02 -39.08
N SER A 496 -27.31 -16.89 -38.19
CA SER A 496 -28.09 -17.28 -37.01
C SER A 496 -28.35 -16.09 -36.09
N THR A 497 -27.34 -15.23 -35.90
CA THR A 497 -27.43 -14.05 -35.03
C THR A 497 -28.41 -13.03 -35.60
N VAL A 498 -28.24 -12.66 -36.88
CA VAL A 498 -29.10 -11.68 -37.56
C VAL A 498 -30.55 -12.15 -37.63
N ILE A 499 -30.81 -13.44 -37.90
CA ILE A 499 -32.18 -13.98 -37.93
C ILE A 499 -32.78 -14.01 -36.52
N SER A 500 -32.00 -14.37 -35.50
CA SER A 500 -32.51 -14.43 -34.12
C SER A 500 -32.87 -13.05 -33.58
N GLU A 501 -31.96 -12.07 -33.70
CA GLU A 501 -32.22 -10.66 -33.38
C GLU A 501 -33.37 -10.09 -34.23
N GLY A 502 -33.48 -10.55 -35.47
CA GLY A 502 -34.55 -10.22 -36.39
C GLY A 502 -35.94 -10.60 -35.86
N VAL A 503 -36.09 -11.88 -35.50
CA VAL A 503 -37.36 -12.51 -35.11
C VAL A 503 -37.79 -12.13 -33.70
N ILE A 504 -36.86 -12.09 -32.73
CA ILE A 504 -37.17 -11.93 -31.30
C ILE A 504 -36.41 -10.77 -30.64
N TRP A 505 -36.32 -9.62 -31.33
CA TRP A 505 -35.65 -8.41 -30.81
C TRP A 505 -36.13 -7.93 -29.44
N ASN A 506 -37.39 -8.23 -29.07
CA ASN A 506 -37.96 -7.87 -27.77
C ASN A 506 -37.64 -8.86 -26.64
N HIS A 507 -36.92 -9.94 -26.94
CA HIS A 507 -36.65 -11.03 -26.00
C HIS A 507 -35.15 -11.40 -26.04
N GLU A 508 -34.29 -10.48 -25.60
CA GLU A 508 -32.82 -10.64 -25.58
C GLU A 508 -32.37 -11.94 -24.91
N GLU A 509 -33.06 -12.33 -23.83
CA GLU A 509 -32.88 -13.58 -23.07
C GLU A 509 -32.87 -14.85 -23.95
N LEU A 510 -33.61 -14.81 -25.06
CA LEU A 510 -33.85 -15.95 -25.95
C LEU A 510 -32.97 -15.93 -27.21
N ILE A 511 -32.33 -14.79 -27.53
CA ILE A 511 -31.58 -14.58 -28.77
C ILE A 511 -30.40 -15.55 -28.86
N THR A 512 -29.60 -15.68 -27.79
CA THR A 512 -28.42 -16.55 -27.79
C THR A 512 -28.79 -18.02 -28.02
N GLY A 513 -29.81 -18.51 -27.30
CA GLY A 513 -30.25 -19.89 -27.42
C GLY A 513 -30.86 -20.20 -28.80
N LEU A 514 -31.61 -19.26 -29.37
CA LEU A 514 -32.12 -19.39 -30.73
C LEU A 514 -30.98 -19.34 -31.76
N SER A 515 -30.02 -18.42 -31.60
CA SER A 515 -28.87 -18.30 -32.51
C SER A 515 -28.03 -19.58 -32.54
N ASP A 516 -27.75 -20.19 -31.39
CA ASP A 516 -27.02 -21.46 -31.37
C ASP A 516 -27.79 -22.59 -32.06
N LEU A 517 -29.11 -22.65 -31.88
CA LEU A 517 -29.96 -23.63 -32.55
C LEU A 517 -30.01 -23.42 -34.06
N LEU A 518 -30.18 -22.17 -34.51
CA LEU A 518 -30.21 -21.80 -35.92
C LEU A 518 -28.86 -22.00 -36.60
N LYS A 519 -27.75 -21.80 -35.89
CA LYS A 519 -26.39 -22.07 -36.39
C LYS A 519 -26.22 -23.55 -36.71
N LEU A 520 -26.67 -24.44 -35.82
CA LEU A 520 -26.68 -25.89 -36.08
C LEU A 520 -27.60 -26.22 -37.26
N GLY A 521 -28.79 -25.63 -37.30
CA GLY A 521 -29.72 -25.82 -38.42
C GLY A 521 -29.12 -25.40 -39.77
N PHE A 522 -28.40 -24.28 -39.79
CA PHE A 522 -27.73 -23.76 -40.98
C PHE A 522 -26.60 -24.67 -41.47
N LEU A 523 -25.76 -25.19 -40.55
CA LEU A 523 -24.71 -26.14 -40.89
C LEU A 523 -25.27 -27.47 -41.43
N LEU A 524 -26.48 -27.85 -40.98
CA LEU A 524 -27.25 -28.98 -41.52
C LEU A 524 -28.02 -28.61 -42.79
N LYS A 525 -27.77 -27.41 -43.35
CA LYS A 525 -28.45 -26.85 -44.54
C LYS A 525 -29.96 -26.81 -44.40
N PHE A 526 -30.50 -26.82 -43.18
CA PHE A 526 -31.91 -26.99 -42.85
C PHE A 526 -32.56 -28.21 -43.53
N ASP A 527 -31.83 -29.31 -43.68
CA ASP A 527 -32.38 -30.56 -44.21
C ASP A 527 -33.52 -31.11 -43.33
N GLY A 528 -34.62 -31.56 -43.95
CA GLY A 528 -35.84 -31.93 -43.23
C GLY A 528 -35.67 -33.09 -42.24
N GLU A 529 -34.87 -34.12 -42.57
CA GLU A 529 -34.61 -35.24 -41.67
C GLU A 529 -33.63 -34.84 -40.57
N ALA A 530 -32.57 -34.11 -40.94
CA ALA A 530 -31.58 -33.60 -39.98
C ALA A 530 -32.19 -32.64 -38.96
N ILE A 531 -33.08 -31.74 -39.38
CA ILE A 531 -33.77 -30.81 -38.49
C ILE A 531 -34.74 -31.55 -37.57
N LYS A 532 -35.47 -32.57 -38.05
CA LYS A 532 -36.32 -33.40 -37.17
C LYS A 532 -35.50 -34.11 -36.10
N PHE A 533 -34.34 -34.65 -36.46
CA PHE A 533 -33.41 -35.25 -35.50
C PHE A 533 -32.87 -34.21 -34.50
N LEU A 534 -32.48 -33.01 -34.97
CA LEU A 534 -32.02 -31.92 -34.12
C LEU A 534 -33.11 -31.50 -33.13
N MET A 535 -34.34 -31.33 -33.59
CA MET A 535 -35.50 -31.02 -32.75
C MET A 535 -35.72 -32.09 -31.70
N MET A 536 -35.72 -33.38 -32.08
CA MET A 536 -35.84 -34.49 -31.13
C MET A 536 -34.72 -34.46 -30.08
N ASN A 537 -33.47 -34.24 -30.50
CA ASN A 537 -32.31 -34.17 -29.60
C ASN A 537 -32.43 -33.01 -28.60
N LYS A 538 -32.95 -31.87 -29.05
CA LYS A 538 -33.18 -30.67 -28.23
C LYS A 538 -34.50 -30.70 -27.46
N ASN A 539 -35.24 -31.81 -27.52
CA ASN A 539 -36.59 -31.96 -26.95
C ASN A 539 -37.55 -30.86 -27.41
N LEU A 540 -37.50 -30.52 -28.70
CA LEU A 540 -38.37 -29.54 -29.34
C LEU A 540 -39.47 -30.23 -30.13
N GLN A 541 -40.72 -29.90 -29.81
CA GLN A 541 -41.91 -30.30 -30.55
C GLN A 541 -42.59 -29.10 -31.23
N ILE A 542 -43.25 -29.32 -32.38
CA ILE A 542 -44.15 -28.34 -32.98
C ILE A 542 -45.57 -28.51 -32.42
N PHE A 543 -46.24 -27.41 -32.07
CA PHE A 543 -47.61 -27.44 -31.60
C PHE A 543 -48.61 -27.47 -32.77
N PRO A 544 -49.83 -28.01 -32.58
CA PRO A 544 -50.81 -28.13 -33.66
C PRO A 544 -51.15 -26.80 -34.35
N GLU A 545 -51.20 -25.70 -33.60
CA GLU A 545 -51.49 -24.37 -34.15
C GLU A 545 -50.38 -23.87 -35.09
N ASP A 546 -49.12 -24.14 -34.74
CA ASP A 546 -47.94 -23.78 -35.53
C ASP A 546 -47.84 -24.68 -36.79
N GLU A 547 -48.26 -25.94 -36.70
CA GLU A 547 -48.31 -26.86 -37.84
C GLU A 547 -49.35 -26.42 -38.89
N VAL A 548 -50.52 -25.93 -38.45
CA VAL A 548 -51.53 -25.34 -39.34
C VAL A 548 -50.98 -24.08 -40.01
N PHE A 549 -50.32 -23.21 -39.25
CA PHE A 549 -49.68 -22.01 -39.80
C PHE A 549 -48.63 -22.35 -40.86
N LEU A 550 -47.70 -23.28 -40.57
CA LEU A 550 -46.68 -23.70 -41.53
C LEU A 550 -47.30 -24.33 -42.79
N SER A 551 -48.36 -25.12 -42.64
CA SER A 551 -49.04 -25.76 -43.77
C SER A 551 -49.77 -24.74 -44.66
N SER A 552 -50.23 -23.63 -44.08
CA SER A 552 -50.80 -22.50 -44.83
C SER A 552 -49.75 -21.66 -45.55
N ALA A 553 -48.59 -21.44 -44.92
CA ALA A 553 -47.50 -20.63 -45.46
C ALA A 553 -46.68 -21.39 -46.52
N PHE A 554 -46.60 -22.72 -46.42
CA PHE A 554 -45.92 -23.61 -47.36
C PHE A 554 -46.85 -24.76 -47.76
N PRO A 555 -47.80 -24.54 -48.69
CA PRO A 555 -48.69 -25.59 -49.17
C PRO A 555 -47.87 -26.71 -49.84
N SER A 556 -48.16 -27.96 -49.51
CA SER A 556 -47.61 -29.11 -50.23
C SER A 556 -48.06 -29.03 -51.69
N CYS A 557 -47.12 -28.87 -52.62
CA CYS A 557 -47.41 -29.03 -54.05
C CYS A 557 -47.84 -30.46 -54.38
#